data_AF-A0AAV6YJA8-F1
#
_entry.id   AF-A0AAV6YJA8-F1
#
_cell.length_a   1.000
_cell.length_b   1.000
_cell.length_c   1.000
_cell.angle_alpha   90.00
_cell.angle_beta   90.00
_cell.angle_gamma   90.00
#
_symmetry.space_group_name_H-M   'P 1'
#
loop_
_entity.id
_entity.type
_entity.pdbx_description
1 polymer ?
#
loop_
_entity_poly.entity_id
_entity_poly.type
_entity_poly.pdbx_seq_one_letter_code
_entity_poly.pdbx_strand_id
1 'polypeptide(L)'
;GRAARDVAQALKSLAQASRGVAASSSDPAVQNAMLECAGDVMDKAGNLIEEAKRAVGKPADAEGQQRLAQVAKAVSQALSRCVNCLPGQRDVDAAIKSIGEASKKLLASSFPPSNKNFQEAQSQLNQAAAGLNQSANELVQASRGTTQDLAKASGKYGQDFNEFLEAGVEMAGQAQNKEDQTQVVSNLKSISLSSSKLLLAAKALSADPAAPNLKSQLAAAARAVTDSINQLITVCTQQAPGQKECDNALRELE
;
A
#
# COMPACT_ATOMS: atom_id res chain seq x y z
N GLY A 1 -23.23 29.44 -16.40
CA GLY A 1 -24.28 28.57 -15.82
C GLY A 1 -23.99 28.31 -14.36
N ARG A 2 -24.99 27.87 -13.57
CA ARG A 2 -24.85 27.61 -12.12
C ARG A 2 -23.70 26.63 -11.81
N ALA A 3 -23.60 25.51 -12.54
CA ALA A 3 -22.55 24.51 -12.35
C ALA A 3 -21.11 25.07 -12.48
N ALA A 4 -20.85 25.98 -13.43
CA ALA A 4 -19.52 26.59 -13.59
C ALA A 4 -19.16 27.51 -12.41
N ARG A 5 -20.16 28.18 -11.81
CA ARG A 5 -19.97 28.97 -10.60
C ARG A 5 -19.67 28.07 -9.40
N ASP A 6 -20.37 26.94 -9.29
CA ASP A 6 -20.15 25.96 -8.22
C ASP A 6 -18.74 25.35 -8.32
N VAL A 7 -18.28 25.01 -9.53
CA VAL A 7 -16.90 24.57 -9.78
C VAL A 7 -15.89 25.64 -9.37
N ALA A 8 -16.08 26.90 -9.77
CA ALA A 8 -15.18 27.98 -9.39
C ALA A 8 -15.10 28.19 -7.87
N GLN A 9 -16.23 28.04 -7.16
CA GLN A 9 -16.27 28.12 -5.70
C GLN A 9 -15.56 26.93 -5.06
N ALA A 10 -15.77 25.72 -5.56
CA ALA A 10 -15.07 24.51 -5.09
C ALA A 10 -13.55 24.61 -5.30
N LEU A 11 -13.09 25.13 -6.44
CA LEU A 11 -11.67 25.36 -6.72
C LEU A 11 -11.06 26.39 -5.76
N LYS A 12 -11.81 27.45 -5.41
CA LYS A 12 -11.36 28.43 -4.42
C LYS A 12 -11.16 27.78 -3.05
N SER A 13 -12.11 26.95 -2.61
CA SER A 13 -11.99 26.18 -1.37
C SER A 13 -10.81 25.20 -1.42
N LEU A 14 -10.62 24.50 -2.54
CA LEU A 14 -9.48 23.60 -2.75
C LEU A 14 -8.15 24.36 -2.65
N ALA A 15 -8.02 25.51 -3.30
CA ALA A 15 -6.80 26.32 -3.26
C ALA A 15 -6.49 26.81 -1.84
N GLN A 16 -7.51 27.22 -1.07
CA GLN A 16 -7.34 27.61 0.33
C GLN A 16 -6.89 26.43 1.19
N ALA A 17 -7.55 25.28 1.06
CA ALA A 17 -7.17 24.06 1.77
C ALA A 17 -5.73 23.61 1.43
N SER A 18 -5.37 23.66 0.15
CA SER A 18 -4.03 23.28 -0.33
C SER A 18 -2.94 24.18 0.22
N ARG A 19 -3.17 25.50 0.29
CA ARG A 19 -2.27 26.43 0.97
C ARG A 19 -2.18 26.16 2.46
N GLY A 20 -3.28 25.80 3.11
CA GLY A 20 -3.30 25.39 4.52
C GLY A 20 -2.42 24.16 4.77
N VAL A 21 -2.56 23.12 3.95
CA VAL A 21 -1.73 21.91 4.01
C VAL A 21 -0.26 22.25 3.80
N ALA A 22 0.06 23.02 2.76
CA ALA A 22 1.43 23.47 2.51
C ALA A 22 2.00 24.25 3.71
N ALA A 23 1.29 25.24 4.23
CA ALA A 23 1.74 26.04 5.37
C ALA A 23 1.93 25.22 6.66
N SER A 24 1.17 24.14 6.83
CA SER A 24 1.30 23.21 7.97
C SER A 24 2.43 22.20 7.84
N SER A 25 2.98 22.02 6.63
CA SER A 25 4.06 21.08 6.39
C SER A 25 5.41 21.76 6.61
N SER A 26 6.35 21.07 7.25
CA SER A 26 7.75 21.51 7.38
C SER A 26 8.64 21.05 6.22
N ASP A 27 8.14 20.19 5.33
CA ASP A 27 8.88 19.66 4.18
C ASP A 27 8.64 20.53 2.93
N PRO A 28 9.66 21.25 2.42
CA PRO A 28 9.55 22.06 1.21
C PRO A 28 9.10 21.27 -0.03
N ALA A 29 9.44 19.98 -0.11
CA ALA A 29 9.01 19.14 -1.22
C ALA A 29 7.51 18.82 -1.16
N VAL A 30 6.93 18.67 0.05
CA VAL A 30 5.48 18.53 0.24
C VAL A 30 4.77 19.84 -0.05
N GLN A 31 5.33 20.97 0.40
CA GLN A 31 4.79 22.30 0.12
C GLN A 31 4.68 22.56 -1.38
N ASN A 32 5.79 22.40 -2.11
CA ASN A 32 5.84 22.66 -3.55
C ASN A 32 4.94 21.70 -4.31
N ALA A 33 5.00 20.40 -4.01
CA ALA A 33 4.13 19.41 -4.65
C ALA A 33 2.66 19.76 -4.44
N MET A 34 2.22 20.09 -3.22
CA MET A 34 0.82 20.41 -2.94
C MET A 34 0.33 21.63 -3.74
N LEU A 35 1.16 22.68 -3.83
CA LEU A 35 0.82 23.89 -4.59
C LEU A 35 0.80 23.64 -6.09
N GLU A 36 1.74 22.85 -6.61
CA GLU A 36 1.77 22.44 -8.02
C GLU A 36 0.55 21.58 -8.39
N CYS A 37 0.21 20.58 -7.55
CA CYS A 37 -0.97 19.73 -7.76
C CYS A 37 -2.26 20.59 -7.75
N ALA A 38 -2.37 21.57 -6.85
CA ALA A 38 -3.50 22.49 -6.82
C ALA A 38 -3.55 23.43 -8.04
N GLY A 39 -2.39 23.92 -8.50
CA GLY A 39 -2.24 24.70 -9.73
C GLY A 39 -2.74 23.94 -10.96
N ASP A 40 -2.27 22.69 -11.15
CA ASP A 40 -2.68 21.85 -12.27
C ASP A 40 -4.20 21.60 -12.28
N VAL A 41 -4.81 21.36 -11.10
CA VAL A 41 -6.27 21.21 -10.99
C VAL A 41 -6.99 22.49 -11.43
N MET A 42 -6.52 23.66 -11.00
CA MET A 42 -7.12 24.94 -11.39
C MET A 42 -7.00 25.18 -12.90
N ASP A 43 -5.85 24.93 -13.50
CA ASP A 43 -5.62 25.09 -14.94
C ASP A 43 -6.53 24.16 -15.76
N LYS A 44 -6.57 22.88 -15.39
CA LYS A 44 -7.43 21.89 -16.09
C LYS A 44 -8.92 22.20 -15.91
N ALA A 45 -9.32 22.71 -14.76
CA ALA A 45 -10.71 23.10 -14.52
C ALA A 45 -11.08 24.40 -15.26
N GLY A 46 -10.12 25.32 -15.46
CA GLY A 46 -10.27 26.46 -16.36
C GLY A 46 -10.60 26.01 -17.78
N ASN A 47 -9.79 25.11 -18.34
CA ASN A 47 -10.04 24.50 -19.65
C ASN A 47 -11.40 23.80 -19.73
N LEU A 48 -11.84 23.15 -18.64
CA LEU A 48 -13.14 22.48 -18.58
C LEU A 48 -14.29 23.48 -18.70
N ILE A 49 -14.20 24.63 -18.02
CA ILE A 49 -15.22 25.68 -18.05
C ILE A 49 -15.28 26.32 -19.45
N GLU A 50 -14.13 26.57 -20.07
CA GLU A 50 -14.07 27.11 -21.44
C GLU A 50 -14.68 26.15 -22.47
N GLU A 51 -14.32 24.86 -22.40
CA GLU A 51 -14.86 23.85 -23.30
C GLU A 51 -16.36 23.65 -23.07
N ALA A 52 -16.82 23.68 -21.81
CA ALA A 52 -18.24 23.62 -21.48
C ALA A 52 -19.00 24.82 -22.06
N LYS A 53 -18.43 26.03 -22.00
CA LYS A 53 -19.01 27.23 -22.62
C LYS A 53 -19.14 27.05 -24.14
N ARG A 54 -18.12 26.48 -24.79
CA ARG A 54 -18.16 26.20 -26.24
C ARG A 54 -19.20 25.14 -26.60
N ALA A 55 -19.28 24.06 -25.83
CA ALA A 55 -20.25 22.98 -26.03
C ALA A 55 -21.71 23.46 -25.90
N VAL A 56 -21.99 24.42 -25.00
CA VAL A 56 -23.33 25.04 -24.90
C VAL A 56 -23.73 25.79 -26.17
N GLY A 57 -22.78 26.40 -26.87
CA GLY A 57 -23.03 27.10 -28.13
C GLY A 57 -23.23 26.16 -29.33
N LYS A 58 -22.77 24.90 -29.23
CA LYS A 58 -22.88 23.88 -30.29
C LYS A 58 -23.18 22.49 -29.70
N PRO A 59 -24.42 22.25 -29.23
CA PRO A 59 -24.75 21.03 -28.48
C PRO A 59 -24.69 19.74 -29.31
N ALA A 60 -24.82 19.83 -30.64
CA ALA A 60 -24.75 18.70 -31.56
C ALA A 60 -23.32 18.41 -32.10
N ASP A 61 -22.31 19.14 -31.64
CA ASP A 61 -20.90 18.92 -32.04
C ASP A 61 -20.30 17.72 -31.31
N ALA A 62 -20.24 16.56 -32.00
CA ALA A 62 -19.69 15.33 -31.46
C ALA A 62 -18.20 15.47 -31.05
N GLU A 63 -17.40 16.22 -31.81
CA GLU A 63 -16.00 16.47 -31.47
C GLU A 63 -15.87 17.37 -30.23
N GLY A 64 -16.76 18.36 -30.09
CA GLY A 64 -16.86 19.21 -28.90
C GLY A 64 -17.21 18.41 -27.64
N GLN A 65 -18.15 17.46 -27.74
CA GLN A 65 -18.48 16.56 -26.63
C GLN A 65 -17.29 15.66 -26.26
N GLN A 66 -16.56 15.13 -27.25
CA GLN A 66 -15.37 14.32 -26.99
C GLN A 66 -14.26 15.12 -26.29
N ARG A 67 -13.98 16.35 -26.75
CA ARG A 67 -13.00 17.24 -26.10
C ARG A 67 -13.41 17.56 -24.66
N LEU A 68 -14.69 17.86 -24.42
CA LEU A 68 -15.20 18.10 -23.08
C LEU A 68 -14.96 16.90 -22.15
N ALA A 69 -15.24 15.68 -22.62
CA ALA A 69 -14.99 14.45 -21.86
C ALA A 69 -13.49 14.24 -21.56
N GLN A 70 -12.61 14.54 -22.52
CA GLN A 70 -11.16 14.46 -22.31
C GLN A 70 -10.67 15.46 -21.26
N VAL A 71 -11.15 16.70 -21.30
CA VAL A 71 -10.77 17.72 -20.31
C VAL A 71 -11.33 17.37 -18.93
N ALA A 72 -12.55 16.82 -18.85
CA ALA A 72 -13.11 16.32 -17.59
C ALA A 72 -12.25 15.19 -16.99
N LYS A 73 -11.80 14.24 -17.83
CA LYS A 73 -10.86 13.18 -17.40
C LYS A 73 -9.54 13.76 -16.90
N ALA A 74 -9.01 14.79 -17.56
CA ALA A 74 -7.78 15.46 -17.13
C ALA A 74 -7.95 16.13 -15.75
N VAL A 75 -9.10 16.75 -15.48
CA VAL A 75 -9.43 17.29 -14.14
C VAL A 75 -9.47 16.18 -13.10
N SER A 76 -10.13 15.06 -13.38
CA SER A 76 -10.18 13.92 -12.44
C SER A 76 -8.78 13.36 -12.14
N GLN A 77 -7.90 13.30 -13.15
CA GLN A 77 -6.52 12.87 -12.98
C GLN A 77 -5.71 13.86 -12.13
N ALA A 78 -5.85 15.16 -12.38
CA ALA A 78 -5.19 16.20 -11.59
C ALA A 78 -5.67 16.17 -10.12
N LEU A 79 -6.96 15.97 -9.88
CA LEU A 79 -7.52 15.81 -8.54
C LEU A 79 -6.94 14.57 -7.84
N SER A 80 -6.86 13.43 -8.52
CA SER A 80 -6.26 12.21 -7.98
C SER A 80 -4.79 12.43 -7.60
N ARG A 81 -4.02 13.16 -8.42
CA ARG A 81 -2.65 13.57 -8.08
C ARG A 81 -2.65 14.42 -6.82
N CYS A 82 -3.49 15.45 -6.75
CA CYS A 82 -3.62 16.33 -5.59
C CYS A 82 -3.91 15.56 -4.29
N VAL A 83 -4.76 14.54 -4.33
CA VAL A 83 -5.01 13.64 -3.18
C VAL A 83 -3.76 12.86 -2.82
N ASN A 84 -3.04 12.30 -3.80
CA ASN A 84 -1.78 11.59 -3.56
C ASN A 84 -0.66 12.52 -3.01
N CYS A 85 -0.74 13.83 -3.23
CA CYS A 85 0.23 14.82 -2.71
C CYS A 85 0.05 15.07 -1.20
N LEU A 86 -1.05 14.60 -0.58
CA LEU A 86 -1.31 14.77 0.85
C LEU A 86 -0.31 13.97 1.71
N PRO A 87 0.18 14.52 2.84
CA PRO A 87 1.24 13.90 3.64
C PRO A 87 0.90 12.46 4.07
N GLY A 88 -0.31 12.20 4.57
CA GLY A 88 -0.73 10.85 4.94
C GLY A 88 -0.88 9.87 3.76
N GLN A 89 -1.15 10.35 2.55
CA GLN A 89 -1.18 9.51 1.34
C GLN A 89 0.23 9.17 0.88
N ARG A 90 1.15 10.15 0.93
CA ARG A 90 2.56 9.98 0.56
C ARG A 90 3.27 8.95 1.44
N ASP A 91 2.98 8.95 2.74
CA ASP A 91 3.57 7.97 3.67
C ASP A 91 3.11 6.54 3.34
N VAL A 92 1.83 6.36 3.03
CA VAL A 92 1.29 5.06 2.59
C VAL A 92 1.91 4.64 1.25
N ASP A 93 2.07 5.57 0.30
CA ASP A 93 2.75 5.31 -0.97
C ASP A 93 4.22 4.91 -0.79
N ALA A 94 4.94 5.56 0.14
CA ALA A 94 6.30 5.20 0.48
C ALA A 94 6.37 3.78 1.05
N ALA A 95 5.42 3.39 1.91
CA ALA A 95 5.33 2.02 2.41
C ALA A 95 5.05 1.01 1.30
N ILE A 96 4.10 1.30 0.38
CA ILE A 96 3.81 0.44 -0.78
C ILE A 96 5.05 0.25 -1.65
N LYS A 97 5.77 1.35 -1.93
CA LYS A 97 6.99 1.31 -2.73
C LYS A 97 8.07 0.48 -2.04
N SER A 98 8.23 0.63 -0.74
CA SER A 98 9.18 -0.13 0.07
C SER A 98 8.91 -1.64 -0.01
N ILE A 99 7.65 -2.07 0.15
CA ILE A 99 7.24 -3.47 -0.03
C ILE A 99 7.53 -3.96 -1.45
N GLY A 100 7.26 -3.14 -2.47
CA GLY A 100 7.54 -3.47 -3.86
C GLY A 100 9.03 -3.68 -4.15
N GLU A 101 9.88 -2.83 -3.60
CA GLU A 101 11.35 -2.95 -3.72
C GLU A 101 11.87 -4.18 -2.98
N ALA A 102 11.38 -4.45 -1.77
CA ALA A 102 11.73 -5.62 -0.98
C ALA A 102 11.31 -6.93 -1.68
N SER A 103 10.08 -6.98 -2.20
CA SER A 103 9.58 -8.10 -2.99
C SER A 103 10.39 -8.32 -4.28
N LYS A 104 10.85 -7.24 -4.92
CA LYS A 104 11.75 -7.35 -6.08
C LYS A 104 13.11 -7.95 -5.70
N LYS A 105 13.65 -7.63 -4.51
CA LYS A 105 14.86 -8.28 -3.99
C LYS A 105 14.64 -9.78 -3.76
N LEU A 106 13.48 -10.17 -3.22
CA LEU A 106 13.10 -11.59 -3.09
C LEU A 106 13.07 -12.31 -4.45
N LEU A 107 12.54 -11.65 -5.50
CA LEU A 107 12.51 -12.20 -6.86
C LEU A 107 13.90 -12.40 -7.47
N ALA A 108 14.89 -11.62 -7.04
CA ALA A 108 16.28 -11.83 -7.45
C ALA A 108 16.89 -13.11 -6.83
N SER A 109 16.22 -13.73 -5.85
CA SER A 109 16.61 -14.99 -5.20
C SER A 109 18.08 -15.02 -4.75
N SER A 110 18.57 -13.87 -4.30
CA SER A 110 19.90 -13.74 -3.70
C SER A 110 19.77 -14.06 -2.21
N PHE A 111 20.22 -15.25 -1.81
CA PHE A 111 20.27 -15.65 -0.41
C PHE A 111 21.68 -15.34 0.12
N PRO A 112 21.86 -14.27 0.90
CA PRO A 112 23.16 -13.96 1.47
C PRO A 112 23.60 -15.09 2.42
N PRO A 113 24.90 -15.40 2.49
CA PRO A 113 25.41 -16.34 3.49
C PRO A 113 25.10 -15.78 4.88
N SER A 114 24.46 -16.58 5.72
CA SER A 114 24.18 -16.25 7.12
C SER A 114 25.02 -17.13 8.03
N ASN A 115 25.57 -16.54 9.09
CA ASN A 115 26.29 -17.25 10.13
C ASN A 115 25.36 -17.87 11.19
N LYS A 116 24.05 -17.61 11.11
CA LYS A 116 23.07 -18.13 12.06
C LYS A 116 22.72 -19.58 11.76
N ASN A 117 22.42 -20.33 12.81
CA ASN A 117 21.84 -21.66 12.66
C ASN A 117 20.33 -21.59 12.37
N PHE A 118 19.74 -22.75 12.03
CA PHE A 118 18.32 -22.85 11.71
C PHE A 118 17.41 -22.36 12.84
N GLN A 119 17.71 -22.72 14.10
CA GLN A 119 16.88 -22.33 15.24
C GLN A 119 16.89 -20.80 15.47
N GLU A 120 18.05 -20.17 15.33
CA GLU A 120 18.20 -18.71 15.44
C GLU A 120 17.41 -17.99 14.35
N ALA A 121 17.56 -18.43 13.09
CA ALA A 121 16.84 -17.86 11.97
C ALA A 121 15.31 -18.07 12.10
N GLN A 122 14.89 -19.24 12.60
CA GLN A 122 13.47 -19.55 12.81
C GLN A 122 12.87 -18.71 13.93
N SER A 123 13.62 -18.54 15.03
CA SER A 123 13.21 -17.68 16.15
C SER A 123 13.05 -16.23 15.70
N GLN A 124 13.99 -15.72 14.91
CA GLN A 124 13.90 -14.37 14.35
C GLN A 124 12.72 -14.23 13.38
N LEU A 125 12.51 -15.20 12.49
CA LEU A 125 11.35 -15.21 11.60
C LEU A 125 10.03 -15.16 12.39
N ASN A 126 9.90 -15.97 13.44
CA ASN A 126 8.71 -15.99 14.28
C ASN A 126 8.49 -14.66 15.01
N GLN A 127 9.55 -14.03 15.51
CA GLN A 127 9.47 -12.72 16.15
C GLN A 127 9.04 -11.63 15.15
N ALA A 128 9.68 -11.58 13.98
CA ALA A 128 9.34 -10.61 12.94
C ALA A 128 7.92 -10.84 12.39
N ALA A 129 7.50 -12.11 12.27
CA ALA A 129 6.15 -12.48 11.88
C ALA A 129 5.09 -12.02 12.89
N ALA A 130 5.37 -12.15 14.20
CA ALA A 130 4.51 -11.63 15.25
C ALA A 130 4.40 -10.11 15.18
N GLY A 131 5.51 -9.40 14.96
CA GLY A 131 5.53 -7.95 14.75
C GLY A 131 4.69 -7.53 13.53
N LEU A 132 4.88 -8.20 12.40
CA LEU A 132 4.12 -7.92 11.17
C LEU A 132 2.61 -8.17 11.34
N ASN A 133 2.23 -9.24 12.03
CA ASN A 133 0.84 -9.54 12.38
C ASN A 133 0.23 -8.46 13.29
N GLN A 134 1.00 -7.99 14.27
CA GLN A 134 0.57 -6.90 15.13
C GLN A 134 0.36 -5.62 14.33
N SER A 135 1.29 -5.24 13.45
CA SER A 135 1.12 -4.06 12.60
C SER A 135 0.00 -4.18 11.58
N ALA A 136 -0.31 -5.37 11.08
CA ALA A 136 -1.51 -5.60 10.27
C ALA A 136 -2.80 -5.29 11.05
N ASN A 137 -2.86 -5.68 12.33
CA ASN A 137 -3.98 -5.35 13.20
C ASN A 137 -4.04 -3.86 13.56
N GLU A 138 -2.88 -3.23 13.78
CA GLU A 138 -2.79 -1.78 14.02
C GLU A 138 -3.34 -0.99 12.83
N LEU A 139 -3.08 -1.41 11.59
CA LEU A 139 -3.69 -0.81 10.40
C LEU A 139 -5.23 -0.85 10.44
N VAL A 140 -5.80 -1.98 10.83
CA VAL A 140 -7.25 -2.14 10.96
C VAL A 140 -7.81 -1.27 12.10
N GLN A 141 -7.07 -1.09 13.19
CA GLN A 141 -7.49 -0.19 14.27
C GLN A 141 -7.38 1.28 13.86
N ALA A 142 -6.26 1.66 13.26
CA ALA A 142 -6.00 3.01 12.75
C ALA A 142 -7.02 3.44 11.68
N SER A 143 -7.58 2.49 10.94
CA SER A 143 -8.68 2.68 9.98
C SER A 143 -9.94 3.35 10.58
N ARG A 144 -10.10 3.30 11.91
CA ARG A 144 -11.20 3.92 12.66
C ARG A 144 -10.84 5.29 13.23
N GLY A 145 -9.55 5.64 13.23
CA GLY A 145 -9.02 6.90 13.73
C GLY A 145 -8.87 7.93 12.62
N THR A 146 -7.76 8.69 12.66
CA THR A 146 -7.47 9.71 11.66
C THR A 146 -6.68 9.13 10.47
N THR A 147 -6.71 9.83 9.33
CA THR A 147 -5.89 9.47 8.16
C THR A 147 -4.38 9.52 8.47
N GLN A 148 -3.96 10.32 9.46
CA GLN A 148 -2.60 10.37 9.94
C GLN A 148 -2.22 9.14 10.77
N ASP A 149 -3.15 8.60 11.58
CA ASP A 149 -2.92 7.35 12.31
C ASP A 149 -2.74 6.19 11.32
N LEU A 150 -3.57 6.15 10.27
CA LEU A 150 -3.48 5.15 9.22
C LEU A 150 -2.17 5.27 8.43
N ALA A 151 -1.69 6.49 8.17
CA ALA A 151 -0.39 6.75 7.56
C ALA A 151 0.78 6.24 8.41
N LYS A 152 0.78 6.57 9.71
CA LYS A 152 1.80 6.08 10.67
C LYS A 152 1.81 4.56 10.75
N ALA A 153 0.63 3.94 10.90
CA ALA A 153 0.49 2.49 10.94
C ALA A 153 0.96 1.83 9.63
N SER A 154 0.73 2.46 8.48
CA SER A 154 1.23 1.98 7.18
C SER A 154 2.74 2.06 7.07
N GLY A 155 3.35 3.16 7.55
CA GLY A 155 4.80 3.30 7.61
C GLY A 155 5.44 2.22 8.49
N LYS A 156 4.90 2.01 9.71
CA LYS A 156 5.34 0.95 10.62
C LYS A 156 5.18 -0.44 9.99
N TYR A 157 4.02 -0.72 9.39
CA TYR A 157 3.79 -1.98 8.70
C TYR A 157 4.80 -2.24 7.58
N GLY A 158 5.16 -1.22 6.81
CA GLY A 158 6.20 -1.34 5.78
C GLY A 158 7.59 -1.64 6.35
N GLN A 159 7.93 -1.10 7.52
CA GLN A 159 9.19 -1.39 8.22
C GLN A 159 9.20 -2.84 8.74
N ASP A 160 8.16 -3.23 9.48
CA ASP A 160 8.03 -4.58 10.05
C ASP A 160 7.96 -5.63 8.93
N PHE A 161 7.39 -5.29 7.76
CA PHE A 161 7.41 -6.15 6.59
C PHE A 161 8.82 -6.37 6.04
N ASN A 162 9.66 -5.33 6.00
CA ASN A 162 11.05 -5.47 5.53
C ASN A 162 11.85 -6.38 6.45
N GLU A 163 11.74 -6.18 7.76
CA GLU A 163 12.39 -7.04 8.76
C GLU A 163 11.93 -8.51 8.63
N PHE A 164 10.62 -8.72 8.50
CA PHE A 164 10.05 -10.04 8.26
C PHE A 164 10.57 -10.67 6.97
N LEU A 165 10.63 -9.90 5.87
CA LEU A 165 11.08 -10.42 4.59
C LEU A 165 12.57 -10.80 4.64
N GLU A 166 13.40 -9.98 5.30
CA GLU A 166 14.82 -10.28 5.49
C GLU A 166 15.02 -11.56 6.31
N ALA A 167 14.30 -11.71 7.43
CA ALA A 167 14.31 -12.95 8.22
C ALA A 167 13.80 -14.16 7.41
N GLY A 168 12.78 -13.97 6.57
CA GLY A 168 12.25 -15.00 5.68
C GLY A 168 13.24 -15.44 4.59
N VAL A 169 13.95 -14.50 3.98
CA VAL A 169 15.01 -14.79 3.00
C VAL A 169 16.16 -15.53 3.67
N GLU A 170 16.55 -15.13 4.88
CA GLU A 170 17.56 -15.83 5.67
C GLU A 170 17.12 -17.27 5.96
N MET A 171 15.86 -17.47 6.38
CA MET A 171 15.29 -18.80 6.60
C MET A 171 15.26 -19.66 5.33
N ALA A 172 14.93 -19.07 4.18
CA ALA A 172 15.01 -19.77 2.89
C ALA A 172 16.44 -20.21 2.55
N GLY A 173 17.45 -19.46 3.01
CA GLY A 173 18.87 -19.82 2.88
C GLY A 173 19.30 -21.01 3.74
N GLN A 174 18.59 -21.27 4.85
CA GLN A 174 18.84 -22.40 5.77
C GLN A 174 18.15 -23.70 5.34
N ALA A 175 17.33 -23.67 4.29
CA ALA A 175 16.63 -24.85 3.80
C ALA A 175 17.61 -25.92 3.31
N GLN A 176 17.39 -27.17 3.73
CA GLN A 176 18.28 -28.30 3.41
C GLN A 176 18.22 -28.73 1.93
N ASN A 177 17.10 -28.46 1.26
CA ASN A 177 16.91 -28.79 -0.14
C ASN A 177 16.21 -27.65 -0.90
N LYS A 178 16.31 -27.69 -2.23
CA LYS A 178 15.74 -26.65 -3.10
C LYS A 178 14.22 -26.60 -3.08
N GLU A 179 13.55 -27.71 -2.78
CA GLU A 179 12.09 -27.77 -2.74
C GLU A 179 11.55 -27.00 -1.52
N ASP A 180 12.12 -27.26 -0.35
CA ASP A 180 11.83 -26.54 0.89
C ASP A 180 12.12 -25.04 0.75
N GLN A 181 13.27 -24.68 0.15
CA GLN A 181 13.61 -23.29 -0.18
C GLN A 181 12.57 -22.64 -1.10
N THR A 182 12.17 -23.34 -2.17
CA THR A 182 11.18 -22.85 -3.13
C THR A 182 9.83 -22.63 -2.47
N GLN A 183 9.44 -23.52 -1.54
CA GLN A 183 8.20 -23.40 -0.78
C GLN A 183 8.22 -22.17 0.15
N VAL A 184 9.32 -21.94 0.89
CA VAL A 184 9.47 -20.74 1.72
C VAL A 184 9.39 -19.47 0.87
N VAL A 185 10.12 -19.42 -0.24
CA VAL A 185 10.11 -18.27 -1.17
C VAL A 185 8.71 -18.03 -1.76
N SER A 186 7.98 -19.10 -2.11
CA SER A 186 6.61 -19.00 -2.62
C SER A 186 5.66 -18.37 -1.58
N ASN A 187 5.76 -18.81 -0.32
CA ASN A 187 4.99 -18.22 0.78
C ASN A 187 5.35 -16.74 0.99
N LEU A 188 6.63 -16.38 0.99
CA LEU A 188 7.07 -14.98 1.10
C LEU A 188 6.53 -14.10 -0.03
N LYS A 189 6.45 -14.63 -1.26
CA LYS A 189 5.81 -13.93 -2.40
C LYS A 189 4.32 -13.72 -2.16
N SER A 190 3.62 -14.75 -1.68
CA SER A 190 2.19 -14.66 -1.35
C SER A 190 1.93 -13.60 -0.28
N ILE A 191 2.75 -13.58 0.78
CA ILE A 191 2.68 -12.56 1.84
C ILE A 191 2.94 -11.18 1.25
N SER A 192 3.97 -11.01 0.42
CA SER A 192 4.27 -9.73 -0.26
C SER A 192 3.10 -9.19 -1.09
N LEU A 193 2.40 -10.07 -1.81
CA LEU A 193 1.20 -9.73 -2.59
C LEU A 193 0.04 -9.30 -1.68
N SER A 194 -0.22 -10.06 -0.62
CA SER A 194 -1.26 -9.75 0.37
C SER A 194 -0.98 -8.45 1.13
N SER A 195 0.27 -8.22 1.53
CA SER A 195 0.75 -6.99 2.16
C SER A 195 0.59 -5.77 1.25
N SER A 196 0.89 -5.91 -0.04
CA SER A 196 0.67 -4.85 -1.02
C SER A 196 -0.82 -4.51 -1.15
N LYS A 197 -1.70 -5.53 -1.20
CA LYS A 197 -3.16 -5.32 -1.24
C LYS A 197 -3.67 -4.65 0.03
N LEU A 198 -3.14 -5.01 1.20
CA LEU A 198 -3.49 -4.39 2.48
C LEU A 198 -3.16 -2.90 2.46
N LEU A 199 -1.94 -2.52 2.05
CA LEU A 199 -1.56 -1.11 1.98
C LEU A 199 -2.33 -0.34 0.89
N LEU A 200 -2.66 -0.97 -0.24
CA LEU A 200 -3.54 -0.34 -1.25
C LEU A 200 -4.95 -0.09 -0.71
N ALA A 201 -5.50 -1.00 0.09
CA ALA A 201 -6.77 -0.78 0.79
C ALA A 201 -6.65 0.34 1.84
N ALA A 202 -5.53 0.41 2.57
CA ALA A 202 -5.25 1.50 3.50
C ALA A 202 -5.17 2.84 2.77
N LYS A 203 -4.52 2.88 1.60
CA LYS A 203 -4.43 4.07 0.75
C LYS A 203 -5.80 4.56 0.30
N ALA A 204 -6.62 3.64 -0.22
CA ALA A 204 -7.99 3.96 -0.65
C ALA A 204 -8.82 4.50 0.52
N LEU A 205 -8.72 3.88 1.69
CA LEU A 205 -9.44 4.32 2.89
C LEU A 205 -8.93 5.67 3.43
N SER A 206 -7.63 5.94 3.34
CA SER A 206 -7.07 7.25 3.68
C SER A 206 -7.61 8.35 2.75
N ALA A 207 -8.00 8.02 1.52
CA ALA A 207 -8.58 8.96 0.57
C ALA A 207 -10.10 9.13 0.79
N ASP A 208 -10.78 8.06 1.21
CA ASP A 208 -12.20 8.06 1.53
C ASP A 208 -12.50 7.30 2.84
N PRO A 209 -12.35 7.96 4.01
CA PRO A 209 -12.58 7.32 5.32
C PRO A 209 -14.05 6.99 5.60
N ALA A 210 -14.98 7.56 4.83
CA ALA A 210 -16.42 7.39 5.00
C ALA A 210 -16.93 6.10 4.34
N ALA A 211 -16.16 5.52 3.42
CA ALA A 211 -16.55 4.33 2.66
C ALA A 211 -16.50 3.05 3.53
N PRO A 212 -17.65 2.45 3.90
CA PRO A 212 -17.68 1.28 4.78
C PRO A 212 -17.15 0.01 4.12
N ASN A 213 -17.26 -0.09 2.79
CA ASN A 213 -16.70 -1.19 2.00
C ASN A 213 -15.17 -1.25 2.12
N LEU A 214 -14.49 -0.10 2.13
CA LEU A 214 -13.02 -0.04 2.22
C LEU A 214 -12.51 -0.52 3.58
N LYS A 215 -13.23 -0.23 4.67
CA LYS A 215 -12.88 -0.75 6.01
C LYS A 215 -12.98 -2.27 6.07
N SER A 216 -14.03 -2.83 5.47
CA SER A 216 -14.20 -4.29 5.38
C SER A 216 -13.10 -4.94 4.52
N GLN A 217 -12.77 -4.33 3.37
CA GLN A 217 -11.69 -4.80 2.50
C GLN A 217 -10.32 -4.76 3.18
N LEU A 218 -10.02 -3.69 3.93
CA LEU A 218 -8.79 -3.57 4.72
C LEU A 218 -8.70 -4.70 5.76
N ALA A 219 -9.77 -4.95 6.51
CA ALA A 219 -9.81 -6.01 7.52
C ALA A 219 -9.66 -7.41 6.89
N ALA A 220 -10.28 -7.65 5.73
CA ALA A 220 -10.11 -8.89 4.99
C ALA A 220 -8.67 -9.07 4.48
N ALA A 221 -8.05 -8.01 3.96
CA ALA A 221 -6.65 -8.04 3.53
C ALA A 221 -5.69 -8.29 4.70
N ALA A 222 -5.95 -7.71 5.87
CA ALA A 222 -5.13 -7.92 7.06
C ALA A 222 -5.18 -9.38 7.53
N ARG A 223 -6.38 -9.99 7.54
CA ARG A 223 -6.54 -11.42 7.84
C ARG A 223 -5.79 -12.30 6.84
N ALA A 224 -5.91 -12.02 5.55
CA ALA A 224 -5.20 -12.78 4.51
C ALA A 224 -3.68 -12.72 4.68
N VAL A 225 -3.12 -11.58 5.11
CA VAL A 225 -1.71 -11.46 5.49
C VAL A 225 -1.40 -12.38 6.67
N THR A 226 -2.18 -12.32 7.74
CA THR A 226 -1.97 -13.13 8.94
C THR A 226 -2.05 -14.63 8.67
N ASP A 227 -3.03 -15.07 7.89
CA ASP A 227 -3.18 -16.47 7.49
C ASP A 227 -1.97 -16.93 6.68
N SER A 228 -1.48 -16.11 5.76
CA SER A 228 -0.29 -16.41 4.94
C SER A 228 0.99 -16.47 5.79
N ILE A 229 1.13 -15.60 6.79
CA ILE A 229 2.25 -15.60 7.74
C ILE A 229 2.23 -16.87 8.59
N ASN A 230 1.06 -17.23 9.14
CA ASN A 230 0.91 -18.44 9.95
C ASN A 230 1.24 -19.69 9.13
N GLN A 231 0.79 -19.74 7.86
CA GLN A 231 1.16 -20.82 6.94
C GLN A 231 2.67 -20.92 6.74
N LEU A 232 3.37 -19.80 6.56
CA LEU A 232 4.83 -19.81 6.46
C LEU A 232 5.49 -20.35 7.73
N ILE A 233 5.05 -19.91 8.91
CA ILE A 233 5.59 -20.38 10.19
C ILE A 233 5.44 -21.89 10.31
N THR A 234 4.27 -22.44 9.97
CA THR A 234 4.03 -23.88 9.97
C THR A 234 4.98 -24.61 9.04
N VAL A 235 5.17 -24.11 7.81
CA VAL A 235 6.10 -24.68 6.82
C VAL A 235 7.52 -24.68 7.36
N CYS A 236 8.02 -23.55 7.86
CA CYS A 236 9.37 -23.46 8.40
C CYS A 236 9.55 -24.36 9.63
N THR A 237 8.51 -24.55 10.44
CA THR A 237 8.58 -25.44 11.62
C THR A 237 8.63 -26.91 11.24
N GLN A 238 7.84 -27.33 10.25
CA GLN A 238 7.90 -28.70 9.71
C GLN A 238 9.22 -29.01 9.00
N GLN A 239 9.91 -27.98 8.51
CA GLN A 239 11.22 -28.10 7.87
C GLN A 239 12.39 -28.10 8.86
N ALA A 240 12.14 -28.03 10.17
CA ALA A 240 13.19 -28.06 11.17
C ALA A 240 14.00 -29.37 11.11
N PRO A 241 15.34 -29.31 11.21
CA PRO A 241 16.18 -30.51 11.23
C PRO A 241 15.75 -31.46 12.37
N GLY A 242 15.53 -32.75 12.06
CA GLY A 242 15.03 -33.73 13.03
C GLY A 242 13.51 -33.83 13.14
N GLN A 243 12.75 -32.80 12.73
CA GLN A 243 11.29 -32.79 12.90
C GLN A 243 10.57 -33.68 11.88
N LYS A 244 11.04 -33.68 10.61
CA LYS A 244 10.54 -34.63 9.59
C LYS A 244 10.78 -36.09 9.98
N GLU A 245 11.91 -36.39 10.64
CA GLU A 245 12.26 -37.74 11.09
C GLU A 245 11.40 -38.16 12.29
N CYS A 246 11.14 -37.24 13.23
CA CYS A 246 10.20 -37.48 14.33
C CYS A 246 8.75 -37.68 13.84
N ASP A 247 8.27 -36.86 12.90
CA ASP A 247 6.91 -36.98 12.34
C ASP A 247 6.74 -38.29 11.55
N ASN A 248 7.77 -38.70 10.79
CA ASN A 248 7.76 -39.99 10.10
C ASN A 248 7.78 -41.16 11.08
N ALA A 249 8.59 -41.09 12.15
CA ALA A 249 8.61 -42.11 13.20
C ALA A 249 7.26 -42.19 13.93
N LEU A 250 6.59 -41.06 14.17
CA LEU A 250 5.25 -41.04 14.78
C LEU A 250 4.20 -41.70 13.87
N ARG A 251 4.27 -41.43 12.56
CA ARG A 251 3.35 -41.99 11.56
C ARG A 251 3.58 -43.49 11.32
N GLU A 252 4.79 -44.01 11.56
CA GLU A 252 5.06 -45.46 11.57
C GLU A 252 4.57 -46.18 12.84
N LEU A 253 4.24 -45.42 13.89
CA LEU A 253 3.65 -45.96 15.13
C LEU A 253 2.11 -46.01 15.10
N GLU A 254 1.46 -45.42 14.09
CA GLU A 254 0.01 -45.48 13.80
C GLU A 254 -0.32 -46.61 12.82
#